data_AF-A0A7S1DA10-F1
#
_entry.id   AF-A0A7S1DA10-F1
#
_cell.length_a   1.000
_cell.length_b   1.000
_cell.length_c   1.000
_cell.angle_alpha   90.00
_cell.angle_beta   90.00
_cell.angle_gamma   90.00
#
_symmetry.space_group_name_H-M   'P 1'
#
loop_
_entity.id
_entity.type
_entity.pdbx_description
1 polymer ?
#
loop_
_entity_poly.entity_id
_entity_poly.type
_entity_poly.pdbx_seq_one_letter_code
_entity_poly.pdbx_strand_id
1 'polypeptide(L)'
;SSSSLLLLLLLSVVTERCNGYSFTTQKRFVVASTKKMAATVATTPMTFLHRRLASSSFLVMRDASASYWFSPGDTVRVVDDVIKAGQNLNGRVGVVVEAWEKCDIDPTCCCAEQVECDMAVRVEFKGSEETPDAEGSFQFYFNEEELLKVKEEPVESQGPVPFDGMSCGEFKLEQLEAQRAAAAAAREGPED
;
A
#
# COMPACT_ATOMS: atom_id res chain seq x y z
N SER A 1 50.25 -15.37 -34.04
CA SER A 1 49.60 -14.08 -33.71
C SER A 1 48.21 -14.38 -33.18
N SER A 2 47.93 -14.63 -31.90
CA SER A 2 48.58 -14.27 -30.63
C SER A 2 48.73 -12.76 -30.42
N SER A 3 47.61 -12.08 -30.15
CA SER A 3 47.48 -10.85 -29.35
C SER A 3 46.07 -10.28 -29.50
N SER A 4 45.26 -10.30 -28.43
CA SER A 4 44.08 -9.46 -28.13
C SER A 4 43.09 -10.13 -27.14
N LEU A 5 43.48 -11.24 -26.52
CA LEU A 5 42.94 -11.70 -25.24
C LEU A 5 43.69 -11.02 -24.10
N LEU A 6 43.35 -9.77 -23.74
CA LEU A 6 43.63 -9.18 -22.42
C LEU A 6 43.04 -7.76 -22.38
N LEU A 7 42.46 -7.39 -21.22
CA LEU A 7 41.88 -6.09 -20.88
C LEU A 7 40.49 -5.77 -21.46
N LEU A 8 39.46 -6.34 -20.84
CA LEU A 8 38.36 -5.54 -20.27
C LEU A 8 37.73 -6.36 -19.13
N LEU A 9 38.57 -6.57 -18.11
CA LEU A 9 38.20 -6.79 -16.72
C LEU A 9 37.50 -5.51 -16.22
N LEU A 10 36.28 -5.26 -16.68
CA LEU A 10 35.38 -4.27 -16.08
C LEU A 10 34.75 -4.91 -14.83
N LEU A 11 35.48 -4.79 -13.72
CA LEU A 11 34.96 -4.32 -12.44
C LEU A 11 33.47 -4.60 -12.16
N SER A 12 33.12 -5.87 -11.97
CA SER A 12 31.95 -6.23 -11.15
C SER A 12 32.32 -6.07 -9.68
N VAL A 13 32.43 -4.82 -9.22
CA VAL A 13 32.42 -4.52 -7.79
C VAL A 13 30.98 -4.70 -7.33
N VAL A 14 30.67 -5.92 -6.90
CA VAL A 14 29.52 -6.23 -6.07
C VAL A 14 29.74 -5.48 -4.75
N THR A 15 29.17 -4.28 -4.66
CA THR A 15 29.04 -3.57 -3.39
C THR A 15 27.82 -4.14 -2.70
N GLU A 16 28.05 -5.10 -1.81
CA GLU A 16 27.09 -5.43 -0.75
C GLU A 16 26.97 -4.19 0.15
N ARG A 17 26.04 -3.29 -0.17
CA ARG A 17 25.52 -2.35 0.83
C ARG A 17 24.48 -3.10 1.63
N CYS A 18 24.95 -3.81 2.66
CA CYS A 18 24.15 -4.06 3.84
C CYS A 18 23.81 -2.69 4.43
N ASN A 19 22.65 -2.13 4.07
CA ASN A 19 22.07 -0.99 4.78
C ASN A 19 21.71 -1.51 6.17
N GLY A 20 22.63 -1.26 7.10
CA GLY A 20 22.42 -1.47 8.52
C GLY A 20 21.16 -0.73 8.94
N TYR A 21 20.22 -1.50 9.48
CA TYR A 21 19.08 -1.03 10.24
C TYR A 21 19.57 -0.03 11.30
N SER A 22 19.33 1.26 11.04
CA SER A 22 19.40 2.29 12.06
C SER A 22 18.08 2.28 12.82
N PHE A 23 18.06 1.62 13.96
CA PHE A 23 16.97 1.71 14.92
C PHE A 23 16.92 3.15 15.46
N THR A 24 16.16 4.03 14.80
CA THR A 24 15.93 5.39 15.30
C THR A 24 14.84 5.37 16.37
N THR A 25 15.18 4.91 17.57
CA THR A 25 14.45 5.32 18.77
C THR A 25 14.75 6.80 19.06
N GLN A 26 14.11 7.71 18.32
CA GLN A 26 14.07 9.12 18.67
C GLN A 26 13.00 9.36 19.74
N LYS A 27 13.42 9.26 20.99
CA LYS A 27 12.95 10.16 22.05
C LYS A 27 14.16 10.75 22.75
N ARG A 28 14.77 11.77 22.13
CA ARG A 28 15.71 12.65 22.82
C ARG A 28 14.91 13.50 23.81
N PHE A 29 14.78 13.01 25.04
CA PHE A 29 14.54 13.89 26.18
C PHE A 29 15.79 14.76 26.35
N VAL A 30 15.67 16.05 26.02
CA VAL A 30 16.67 17.05 26.36
C VAL A 30 16.58 17.26 27.87
N VAL A 31 17.39 16.53 28.64
CA VAL A 31 17.61 16.83 30.05
C VAL A 31 18.69 17.90 30.12
N ALA A 32 18.27 19.13 30.38
CA ALA A 32 19.16 20.24 30.68
C ALA A 32 19.96 19.92 31.96
N SER A 33 21.24 19.62 31.79
CA SER A 33 22.20 19.43 32.87
C SER A 33 22.62 20.80 33.41
N THR A 34 22.16 21.14 34.61
CA THR A 34 22.71 22.26 35.41
C THR A 34 23.49 21.69 36.59
N LYS A 35 24.66 22.30 36.81
CA LYS A 35 25.70 21.86 37.74
C LYS A 35 25.29 22.01 39.22
N LYS A 36 25.65 20.96 39.97
CA LYS A 36 26.21 20.94 41.35
C LYS A 36 25.47 21.70 42.45
N MET A 37 25.00 20.95 43.45
CA MET A 37 25.46 21.11 44.85
C MET A 37 25.41 19.76 45.57
N ALA A 38 26.43 19.52 46.39
CA ALA A 38 26.56 18.37 47.26
C ALA A 38 25.48 18.40 48.36
N ALA A 39 24.78 17.28 48.56
CA ALA A 39 23.97 17.08 49.75
C ALA A 39 23.99 15.60 50.14
N THR A 40 24.64 15.38 51.27
CA THR A 40 24.50 14.34 52.30
C THR A 40 23.64 13.11 51.99
N VAL A 41 24.32 11.97 52.07
CA VAL A 41 23.80 10.60 52.11
C VAL A 41 22.75 10.43 53.22
N ALA A 42 21.53 10.05 52.83
CA ALA A 42 20.54 9.46 53.72
C ALA A 42 20.02 8.17 53.06
N THR A 43 20.56 7.04 53.50
CA THR A 43 20.14 5.69 53.12
C THR A 43 18.81 5.34 53.78
N THR A 44 17.70 5.52 53.06
CA THR A 44 16.43 4.86 53.39
C THR A 44 16.28 3.60 52.52
N PRO A 45 16.00 2.43 53.10
CA PRO A 45 15.75 1.21 52.34
C PRO A 45 14.40 1.35 51.61
N MET A 46 14.45 1.68 50.33
CA MET A 46 13.29 1.54 49.43
C MET A 46 13.02 0.04 49.29
N THR A 47 12.01 -0.45 50.02
CA THR A 47 11.36 -1.71 49.71
C THR A 47 10.72 -1.57 48.34
N PHE A 48 11.50 -1.94 47.32
CA PHE A 48 11.07 -2.05 45.93
C PHE A 48 10.08 -3.20 45.86
N LEU A 49 8.82 -2.91 46.16
CA LEU A 49 7.72 -3.78 45.78
C LEU A 49 7.77 -3.86 44.25
N HIS A 50 8.22 -5.00 43.75
CA HIS A 50 8.06 -5.44 42.38
C HIS A 50 6.57 -5.39 42.04
N ARG A 51 6.10 -4.20 41.65
CA ARG A 51 4.86 -4.05 40.90
C ARG A 51 5.19 -4.65 39.54
N ARG A 52 5.03 -5.98 39.44
CA ARG A 52 4.83 -6.66 38.16
C ARG A 52 3.55 -6.08 37.60
N LEU A 53 3.65 -4.88 37.02
CA LEU A 53 2.77 -4.47 35.96
C LEU A 53 2.91 -5.62 34.97
N ALA A 54 1.87 -6.43 34.91
CA ALA A 54 1.57 -7.21 33.73
C ALA A 54 1.44 -6.18 32.60
N SER A 55 2.59 -5.74 32.10
CA SER A 55 2.72 -5.23 30.76
C SER A 55 2.32 -6.43 29.94
N SER A 56 1.02 -6.56 29.71
CA SER A 56 0.51 -7.17 28.50
C SER A 56 1.12 -6.33 27.39
N SER A 57 2.38 -6.62 27.07
CA SER A 57 2.90 -6.46 25.74
C SER A 57 2.02 -7.38 24.92
N PHE A 58 0.87 -6.85 24.51
CA PHE A 58 0.20 -7.27 23.31
C PHE A 58 1.31 -7.16 22.26
N LEU A 59 1.95 -8.29 21.98
CA LEU A 59 2.70 -8.50 20.77
C LEU A 59 1.65 -8.46 19.67
N VAL A 60 1.19 -7.25 19.34
CA VAL A 60 0.53 -7.02 18.07
C VAL A 60 1.66 -7.23 17.09
N MET A 61 1.72 -8.44 16.52
CA MET A 61 2.49 -8.65 15.32
C MET A 61 2.09 -7.52 14.38
N ARG A 62 3.07 -6.72 13.95
CA ARG A 62 2.84 -5.64 12.99
C ARG A 62 2.54 -6.31 11.66
N ASP A 63 1.33 -6.80 11.52
CA ASP A 63 0.76 -7.42 10.34
C ASP A 63 0.38 -6.35 9.32
N ALA A 64 1.34 -5.49 9.00
CA ALA A 64 1.26 -4.64 7.82
C ALA A 64 1.35 -5.58 6.60
N SER A 65 0.18 -6.00 6.13
CA SER A 65 0.03 -6.90 4.99
C SER A 65 -0.48 -6.05 3.83
N ALA A 66 0.35 -5.84 2.82
CA ALA A 66 0.04 -4.90 1.73
C ALA A 66 -1.11 -5.30 0.83
N SER A 67 -1.46 -6.58 0.87
CA SER A 67 -2.55 -7.13 0.08
C SER A 67 -3.93 -6.60 0.46
N TYR A 68 -4.13 -6.02 1.66
CA TYR A 68 -5.48 -5.57 2.04
C TYR A 68 -5.92 -4.29 1.34
N TRP A 69 -4.98 -3.43 0.91
CA TRP A 69 -5.31 -2.08 0.42
C TRP A 69 -5.17 -1.95 -1.10
N PHE A 70 -4.32 -2.77 -1.71
CA PHE A 70 -3.97 -2.68 -3.12
C PHE A 70 -4.10 -4.03 -3.82
N SER A 71 -4.72 -4.02 -5.01
CA SER A 71 -4.80 -5.16 -5.91
C SER A 71 -4.08 -4.85 -7.23
N PRO A 72 -3.49 -5.85 -7.90
CA PRO A 72 -2.93 -5.68 -9.23
C PRO A 72 -3.93 -5.03 -10.19
N GLY A 73 -3.52 -3.98 -10.88
CA GLY A 73 -4.35 -3.16 -11.75
C GLY A 73 -4.91 -1.88 -11.10
N ASP A 74 -4.78 -1.70 -9.79
CA ASP A 74 -5.18 -0.46 -9.13
C ASP A 74 -4.29 0.71 -9.56
N THR A 75 -4.91 1.87 -9.81
CA THR A 75 -4.22 3.14 -10.03
C THR A 75 -3.88 3.77 -8.68
N VAL A 76 -2.59 4.04 -8.45
CA VAL A 76 -2.06 4.57 -7.19
C VAL A 76 -1.26 5.84 -7.43
N ARG A 77 -1.25 6.73 -6.44
CA ARG A 77 -0.43 7.94 -6.42
C ARG A 77 0.55 7.88 -5.26
N VAL A 78 1.80 8.23 -5.52
CA VAL A 78 2.83 8.36 -4.49
C VAL A 78 2.57 9.64 -3.69
N VAL A 79 2.45 9.52 -2.36
CA VAL A 79 2.21 10.65 -1.45
C VAL A 79 3.50 11.14 -0.81
N ASP A 80 4.42 10.22 -0.52
CA ASP A 80 5.68 10.52 0.17
C ASP A 80 6.81 10.88 -0.80
N ASP A 81 7.83 11.56 -0.25
CA ASP A 81 9.02 11.99 -0.98
C ASP A 81 10.01 10.83 -1.18
N VAL A 82 9.72 9.98 -2.18
CA VAL A 82 10.57 8.85 -2.54
C VAL A 82 11.52 9.26 -3.67
N ILE A 83 12.83 9.16 -3.44
CA ILE A 83 13.86 9.54 -4.42
C ILE A 83 14.40 8.30 -5.13
N LYS A 84 14.25 8.24 -6.46
CA LYS A 84 14.84 7.21 -7.32
C LYS A 84 15.65 7.86 -8.44
N ALA A 85 16.91 7.42 -8.61
CA ALA A 85 17.87 8.02 -9.56
C ALA A 85 17.96 9.56 -9.49
N GLY A 86 17.81 10.14 -8.30
CA GLY A 86 17.87 11.58 -8.10
C GLY A 86 16.59 12.35 -8.45
N GLN A 87 15.49 11.65 -8.79
CA GLN A 87 14.18 12.25 -9.01
C GLN A 87 13.23 11.91 -7.88
N ASN A 88 12.42 12.89 -7.47
CA ASN A 88 11.33 12.66 -6.53
C ASN A 88 10.11 12.09 -7.29
N LEU A 89 9.56 10.99 -6.77
CA LEU A 89 8.38 10.32 -7.31
C LEU A 89 7.07 10.83 -6.69
N ASN A 90 7.11 11.74 -5.71
CA ASN A 90 5.93 12.34 -5.08
C ASN A 90 4.96 12.91 -6.14
N GLY A 91 3.70 12.53 -6.01
CA GLY A 91 2.62 12.96 -6.88
C GLY A 91 2.51 12.21 -8.20
N ARG A 92 3.47 11.32 -8.53
CA ARG A 92 3.37 10.47 -9.72
C ARG A 92 2.27 9.43 -9.54
N VAL A 93 1.60 9.13 -10.65
CA VAL A 93 0.55 8.12 -10.73
C VAL A 93 1.08 6.92 -11.49
N GLY A 94 0.88 5.73 -10.94
CA GLY A 94 1.28 4.46 -11.53
C GLY A 94 0.18 3.42 -11.37
N VAL A 95 0.43 2.23 -11.93
CA VAL A 95 -0.48 1.08 -11.83
C VAL A 95 0.23 -0.02 -11.04
N VAL A 96 -0.48 -0.61 -10.09
CA VAL A 96 0.04 -1.73 -9.31
C VAL A 96 0.19 -2.96 -10.21
N VAL A 97 1.41 -3.47 -10.35
CA VAL A 97 1.71 -4.69 -11.13
C VAL A 97 1.61 -5.92 -10.27
N GLU A 98 2.19 -5.86 -9.07
CA GLU A 98 2.24 -6.96 -8.12
C GLU A 98 2.12 -6.38 -6.72
N ALA A 99 1.26 -6.97 -5.89
CA ALA A 99 1.19 -6.68 -4.46
C ALA A 99 1.58 -7.96 -3.74
N TRP A 100 2.52 -7.87 -2.81
CA TRP A 100 2.93 -9.03 -2.04
C TRP A 100 1.83 -9.42 -1.07
N GLU A 101 1.33 -10.65 -1.20
CA GLU A 101 0.34 -11.20 -0.28
C GLU A 101 1.01 -12.08 0.75
N LYS A 102 0.66 -11.87 2.02
CA LYS A 102 1.09 -12.76 3.09
C LYS A 102 0.39 -14.11 2.91
N CYS A 103 1.16 -15.18 2.90
CA CYS A 103 0.61 -16.53 2.92
C CYS A 103 -0.24 -16.73 4.21
N ASP A 104 -1.47 -17.25 4.07
CA ASP A 104 -2.34 -17.63 5.20
C ASP A 104 -1.75 -18.76 6.07
N ILE A 105 -0.78 -19.47 5.52
CA ILE A 105 -0.18 -20.66 6.12
C ILE A 105 0.91 -20.21 7.08
N ASP A 106 0.49 -20.02 8.33
CA ASP A 106 1.30 -19.86 9.54
C ASP A 106 1.96 -18.47 9.73
N PRO A 107 1.63 -17.71 10.80
CA PRO A 107 2.33 -16.48 11.17
C PRO A 107 3.83 -16.67 11.47
N THR A 108 4.28 -17.91 11.71
CA THR A 108 5.71 -18.26 11.80
C THR A 108 6.35 -18.73 10.50
N CYS A 109 5.62 -18.69 9.38
CA CYS A 109 6.19 -18.99 8.07
C CYS A 109 7.32 -18.02 7.73
N CYS A 110 8.42 -18.58 7.20
CA CYS A 110 9.65 -17.90 6.81
C CYS A 110 9.41 -16.70 5.88
N CYS A 111 8.28 -16.70 5.17
CA CYS A 111 7.87 -15.65 4.25
C CYS A 111 7.47 -14.34 4.96
N ALA A 112 7.12 -14.38 6.26
CA ALA A 112 6.67 -13.20 6.99
C ALA A 112 7.80 -12.40 7.65
N GLU A 113 8.97 -13.00 7.90
CA GLU A 113 10.07 -12.34 8.62
C GLU A 113 11.14 -11.74 7.68
N GLN A 114 11.20 -12.20 6.41
CA GLN A 114 12.23 -11.75 5.46
C GLN A 114 11.76 -10.74 4.41
N VAL A 115 10.46 -10.49 4.30
CA VAL A 115 9.97 -9.48 3.37
C VAL A 115 10.12 -8.12 4.06
N GLU A 116 11.08 -7.34 3.58
CA GLU A 116 11.29 -5.96 4.01
C GLU A 116 9.99 -5.18 3.76
N CYS A 117 9.48 -4.52 4.81
CA CYS A 117 8.22 -3.76 4.74
C CYS A 117 8.25 -2.66 3.66
N ASP A 118 9.45 -2.26 3.23
CA ASP A 118 9.68 -1.22 2.23
C ASP A 118 9.51 -1.74 0.79
N MET A 119 9.18 -3.03 0.59
CA MET A 119 9.03 -3.63 -0.74
C MET A 119 7.70 -4.34 -0.98
N ALA A 120 6.64 -3.85 -0.37
CA ALA A 120 5.37 -4.57 -0.32
C ALA A 120 4.53 -4.47 -1.62
N VAL A 121 4.61 -3.33 -2.33
CA VAL A 121 3.83 -3.09 -3.56
C VAL A 121 4.75 -2.72 -4.72
N ARG A 122 4.68 -3.44 -5.85
CA ARG A 122 5.38 -3.09 -7.09
C ARG A 122 4.47 -2.30 -8.02
N VAL A 123 4.87 -1.07 -8.31
CA VAL A 123 4.12 -0.13 -9.15
C VAL A 123 4.88 0.11 -10.45
N GLU A 124 4.17 0.09 -11.57
CA GLU A 124 4.66 0.50 -12.88
C GLU A 124 4.26 1.94 -13.17
N PHE A 125 5.25 2.76 -13.52
CA PHE A 125 5.04 4.13 -13.98
C PHE A 125 5.27 4.21 -15.48
N LYS A 126 4.51 5.09 -16.14
CA LYS A 126 4.79 5.54 -17.49
C LYS A 126 5.90 6.59 -17.45
N GLY A 127 6.78 6.57 -18.44
CA GLY A 127 7.94 7.45 -18.51
C GLY A 127 9.26 6.70 -18.41
N SER A 128 10.35 7.40 -18.68
CA SER A 128 11.68 6.99 -18.27
C SER A 128 11.94 7.38 -16.81
N GLU A 129 12.87 6.68 -16.18
CA GLU A 129 13.36 7.01 -14.83
C GLU A 129 13.97 8.42 -14.77
N GLU A 130 14.61 8.87 -15.85
CA GLU A 130 15.25 10.19 -15.95
C GLU A 130 14.34 11.27 -16.50
N THR A 131 13.29 10.90 -17.25
CA THR A 131 12.41 11.87 -17.92
C THR A 131 10.98 11.35 -17.93
N PRO A 132 10.05 12.03 -17.23
CA PRO A 132 8.67 11.56 -17.13
C PRO A 132 7.95 11.48 -18.48
N ASP A 133 8.36 12.29 -19.45
CA ASP A 133 7.72 12.38 -20.77
C ASP A 133 8.32 11.42 -21.82
N ALA A 134 9.38 10.68 -21.48
CA ALA A 134 10.00 9.75 -22.43
C ALA A 134 9.15 8.49 -22.61
N GLU A 135 9.21 7.90 -23.80
CA GLU A 135 8.60 6.60 -24.07
C GLU A 135 9.33 5.51 -23.26
N GLY A 136 8.61 4.91 -22.33
CA GLY A 136 9.12 3.85 -21.47
C GLY A 136 8.16 3.54 -20.33
N SER A 137 8.42 2.42 -19.67
CA SER A 137 7.88 2.15 -18.35
C SER A 137 8.99 1.64 -17.44
N PHE A 138 8.88 1.96 -16.16
CA PHE A 138 9.77 1.41 -15.14
C PHE A 138 8.97 0.99 -13.93
N GLN A 139 9.51 0.01 -13.20
CA GLN A 139 8.89 -0.53 -12.00
C GLN A 139 9.67 -0.09 -10.76
N PHE A 140 8.97 0.10 -9.65
CA PHE A 140 9.58 0.38 -8.36
C PHE A 140 8.73 -0.21 -7.23
N TYR A 141 9.39 -0.57 -6.14
CA TYR A 141 8.74 -1.11 -4.96
C TYR A 141 8.48 0.04 -3.96
N PHE A 142 7.32 0.00 -3.32
CA PHE A 142 6.89 0.98 -2.31
C PHE A 142 6.34 0.27 -1.09
N ASN A 143 6.32 1.02 0.01
CA ASN A 143 5.53 0.69 1.19
C ASN A 143 4.07 1.12 0.97
N GLU A 144 3.14 0.51 1.72
CA GLU A 144 1.71 0.83 1.69
C GLU A 144 1.44 2.27 2.11
N GLU A 145 2.17 2.76 3.11
CA GLU A 145 1.98 4.09 3.70
C GLU A 145 2.38 5.21 2.71
N GLU A 146 3.23 4.89 1.72
CA GLU A 146 3.72 5.85 0.71
C GLU A 146 2.75 6.02 -0.47
N LEU A 147 1.73 5.14 -0.57
CA LEU A 147 0.81 5.08 -1.70
C LEU A 147 -0.62 5.45 -1.28
N LEU A 148 -1.31 6.15 -2.18
CA LEU A 148 -2.73 6.47 -2.04
C LEU A 148 -3.50 5.95 -3.26
N LYS A 149 -4.51 5.12 -3.01
CA LYS A 149 -5.37 4.58 -4.06
C LYS A 149 -6.17 5.71 -4.70
N VAL A 150 -5.88 5.98 -5.97
CA VAL A 150 -6.65 6.95 -6.75
C VAL A 150 -7.92 6.23 -7.14
N LYS A 151 -9.02 6.55 -6.46
CA LYS A 151 -10.33 6.14 -6.92
C LYS A 151 -10.51 6.80 -8.28
N GLU A 152 -10.40 6.01 -9.34
CA GLU A 152 -10.93 6.40 -10.63
C GLU A 152 -12.42 6.54 -10.38
N GLU A 153 -12.85 7.76 -10.06
CA GLU A 153 -14.23 8.13 -10.30
C GLU A 153 -14.46 7.72 -11.74
N PRO A 154 -15.36 6.75 -11.99
CA PRO A 154 -15.57 6.26 -13.34
C PRO A 154 -15.75 7.52 -14.15
N VAL A 155 -14.89 7.71 -15.16
CA VAL A 155 -15.10 8.76 -16.14
C VAL A 155 -16.41 8.34 -16.78
N GLU A 156 -17.52 8.76 -16.17
CA GLU A 156 -18.82 8.76 -16.78
C GLU A 156 -18.52 9.43 -18.09
N SER A 157 -18.50 8.63 -19.14
CA SER A 157 -18.40 9.12 -20.49
C SER A 157 -19.69 9.89 -20.72
N GLN A 158 -19.73 11.11 -20.19
CA GLN A 158 -20.64 12.18 -20.55
C GLN A 158 -20.22 12.66 -21.95
N GLY A 159 -20.06 11.71 -22.88
CA GLY A 159 -20.55 11.98 -24.21
C GLY A 159 -22.04 12.27 -24.02
N PRO A 160 -22.58 13.33 -24.64
CA PRO A 160 -24.03 13.50 -24.72
C PRO A 160 -24.56 12.31 -25.51
N VAL A 161 -24.88 11.21 -24.82
CA VAL A 161 -25.88 10.28 -25.32
C VAL A 161 -27.10 11.16 -25.52
N PRO A 162 -27.55 11.36 -26.77
CA PRO A 162 -28.77 12.11 -27.02
C PRO A 162 -29.84 11.46 -26.17
N PHE A 163 -30.36 12.24 -25.23
CA PHE A 163 -31.44 11.84 -24.37
C PHE A 163 -32.65 11.65 -25.28
N ASP A 164 -32.91 10.40 -25.70
CA ASP A 164 -34.01 10.03 -26.61
C ASP A 164 -35.41 10.25 -26.01
N GLY A 165 -35.53 10.94 -24.88
CA GLY A 165 -36.81 11.38 -24.33
C GLY A 165 -37.73 10.25 -23.85
N MET A 166 -37.32 8.99 -23.93
CA MET A 166 -38.04 7.86 -23.35
C MET A 166 -37.69 7.76 -21.86
N SER A 167 -38.39 8.59 -21.09
CA SER A 167 -38.30 8.68 -19.64
C SER A 167 -38.55 7.33 -18.96
N CYS A 168 -37.86 7.08 -17.82
CA CYS A 168 -38.04 5.96 -16.89
C CYS A 168 -39.49 5.71 -16.38
N GLY A 169 -40.48 6.47 -16.82
CA GLY A 169 -41.89 6.23 -16.53
C GLY A 169 -42.50 5.07 -17.33
N GLU A 170 -42.06 4.85 -18.57
CA GLU A 170 -42.69 3.86 -19.46
C GLU A 170 -42.40 2.41 -19.03
N PHE A 171 -41.16 2.10 -18.67
CA PHE A 171 -40.78 0.75 -18.27
C PHE A 171 -41.50 0.27 -16.97
N LYS A 172 -41.81 1.19 -16.06
CA LYS A 172 -42.54 0.87 -14.83
C LYS A 172 -44.04 0.67 -15.05
N LEU A 173 -44.60 1.31 -16.07
CA LEU A 173 -46.01 1.14 -16.45
C LEU A 173 -46.24 -0.20 -17.18
N GLU A 174 -45.34 -0.56 -18.10
CA GLU A 174 -45.41 -1.83 -18.84
C GLU A 174 -45.33 -3.05 -17.90
N GLN A 175 -44.45 -2.99 -16.88
CA GLN A 175 -44.34 -4.07 -15.89
C GLN A 175 -45.60 -4.24 -15.03
N LEU A 176 -46.31 -3.15 -14.74
CA LEU A 176 -47.57 -3.17 -13.99
C LEU A 176 -48.74 -3.70 -14.83
N GLU A 177 -48.80 -3.35 -16.11
CA GLU A 177 -49.82 -3.89 -17.03
C GLU A 177 -49.64 -5.39 -17.27
N ALA A 178 -48.39 -5.85 -17.46
CA ALA A 178 -48.10 -7.28 -17.60
C ALA A 178 -48.55 -8.10 -16.36
N GLN A 179 -48.33 -7.58 -15.16
CA GLN A 179 -48.79 -8.24 -13.92
C GLN A 179 -50.32 -8.27 -13.80
N ARG A 180 -51.01 -7.21 -14.22
CA ARG A 180 -52.49 -7.18 -14.23
C ARG A 180 -53.07 -8.16 -15.24
N ALA A 181 -52.49 -8.26 -16.44
CA ALA A 181 -52.92 -9.22 -17.45
C ALA A 181 -52.75 -10.66 -16.98
N ALA A 182 -51.60 -10.99 -16.36
CA ALA A 182 -51.37 -12.31 -15.79
C ALA A 182 -52.36 -12.65 -14.66
N ALA A 183 -52.71 -11.68 -13.81
CA ALA A 183 -53.70 -11.87 -12.74
C ALA A 183 -55.13 -12.05 -13.27
N ALA A 184 -55.49 -11.41 -14.40
CA ALA A 184 -56.80 -11.59 -15.04
C ALA A 184 -56.94 -12.99 -15.66
N ALA A 185 -55.91 -13.46 -16.37
CA ALA A 185 -55.91 -14.80 -16.98
C ALA A 185 -56.03 -15.94 -15.94
N ALA A 186 -55.52 -15.75 -14.72
CA ALA A 186 -55.66 -16.74 -13.64
C ALA A 186 -57.08 -16.84 -13.06
N ARG A 187 -57.98 -15.87 -13.34
CA ARG A 187 -59.36 -15.86 -12.84
C ARG A 187 -60.35 -16.54 -13.77
N GLU A 188 -60.07 -16.57 -15.07
CA GLU A 188 -60.82 -17.36 -16.05
C GLU A 188 -60.26 -18.78 -16.07
N GLY A 189 -60.45 -19.50 -14.95
CA GLY A 189 -60.20 -20.93 -14.91
C GLY A 189 -61.13 -21.66 -15.89
N PRO A 190 -60.70 -22.80 -16.44
CA PRO A 190 -61.47 -23.55 -17.44
C PRO A 190 -62.82 -23.94 -16.84
N GLU A 191 -63.90 -23.44 -17.45
CA GLU A 191 -65.26 -23.94 -17.22
C GLU A 191 -65.34 -25.33 -17.84
N ASP A 192 -65.39 -26.37 -17.00
CA ASP A 192 -65.70 -27.76 -17.37
C ASP A 192 -67.19 -27.94 -17.74
#